data_AF-A0A524B9Y7-F1
#
_entry.id   AF-A0A524B9Y7-F1
#
_cell.length_a   1.000
_cell.length_b   1.000
_cell.length_c   1.000
_cell.angle_alpha   90.00
_cell.angle_beta   90.00
_cell.angle_gamma   90.00
#
_symmetry.space_group_name_H-M   'P 1'
#
loop_
_entity.id
_entity.type
_entity.pdbx_description
1 polymer ?
#
loop_
_entity_poly.entity_id
_entity_poly.type
_entity_poly.pdbx_seq_one_letter_code
_entity_poly.pdbx_strand_id
1 'polypeptide(L)'
;MNSKKVNPSDGFILDFDQFVADRFHKLEIDHPAGYGVFQPENPYSDEDEEINWLETVLKWESTDETFNARSNKFRRFGRAFLFLNEDDSVFQALVNWATNPSKQHGYLAPKSIGDVPYFPPVSDSSRLKMNSRFQLRDEDRVEYGDNFWDRFEEYASLPLVLTEGAFKALTLVQQGVPAISLYGCSCGVEKTVVETDGKKGTEYHLKETLKKFCKPGRRVIIALDNDAKPDTKRKVAIAQSKLFSALKNNNCKPSIMSWSADFKGVDDLIVGNLQHFEERFEDALYPQKKSTIMTMRELILTNYGSRIKYNLMTQKTELDGVKLSLNNPKTLWNCTLELAGEFNSSDIVDAICGYALERSYHPVQE
;
A
#
# COMPACT_ATOMS: atom_id res chain seq x y z
N MET A 1 -11.34 8.76 50.26
CA MET A 1 -11.22 8.01 48.99
C MET A 1 -10.23 8.77 48.12
N ASN A 2 -9.01 8.26 48.00
CA ASN A 2 -7.97 8.87 47.17
C ASN A 2 -8.34 8.69 45.71
N SER A 3 -8.71 9.77 45.01
CA SER A 3 -8.64 9.78 43.56
C SER A 3 -7.16 9.66 43.19
N LYS A 4 -6.77 8.51 42.64
CA LYS A 4 -5.47 8.38 41.97
C LYS A 4 -5.45 9.47 40.89
N LYS A 5 -4.54 10.45 41.01
CA LYS A 5 -4.24 11.36 39.91
C LYS A 5 -3.71 10.50 38.77
N VAL A 6 -4.48 10.38 37.70
CA VAL A 6 -4.04 9.75 36.45
C VAL A 6 -2.88 10.58 35.93
N ASN A 7 -1.74 9.95 35.68
CA ASN A 7 -0.58 10.63 35.16
C ASN A 7 -0.88 10.99 33.68
N PRO A 8 -0.57 12.20 33.18
CA PRO A 8 -0.90 12.59 31.80
C PRO A 8 -0.37 11.61 30.74
N SER A 9 0.73 10.91 31.04
CA SER A 9 1.32 9.84 30.24
C SER A 9 0.41 8.63 30.06
N ASP A 10 -0.40 8.27 31.07
CA ASP A 10 -1.28 7.10 31.04
C ASP A 10 -2.40 7.27 30.00
N GLY A 11 -2.84 8.52 29.78
CA GLY A 11 -3.82 8.86 28.75
C GLY A 11 -3.29 8.70 27.32
N PHE A 12 -2.04 9.08 27.05
CA PHE A 12 -1.41 8.91 25.73
C PHE A 12 -1.06 7.45 25.41
N ILE A 13 -0.81 6.66 26.46
CA ILE A 13 -0.47 5.24 26.38
C ILE A 13 -1.71 4.43 26.01
N LEU A 14 -2.83 4.63 26.73
CA LEU A 14 -4.11 3.97 26.43
C LEU A 14 -4.66 4.33 25.04
N ASP A 15 -4.45 5.58 24.60
CA ASP A 15 -4.83 6.05 23.25
C ASP A 15 -4.10 5.28 22.13
N PHE A 16 -2.85 4.85 22.33
CA PHE A 16 -2.10 4.13 21.31
C PHE A 16 -2.55 2.67 21.12
N ASP A 17 -2.78 1.93 22.20
CA ASP A 17 -3.28 0.56 22.08
C ASP A 17 -4.68 0.54 21.49
N GLN A 18 -5.52 1.50 21.92
CA GLN A 18 -6.84 1.67 21.34
C GLN A 18 -6.74 2.06 19.86
N PHE A 19 -5.83 2.96 19.49
CA PHE A 19 -5.57 3.29 18.09
C PHE A 19 -5.17 2.06 17.26
N VAL A 20 -4.26 1.23 17.76
CA VAL A 20 -3.85 0.01 17.05
C VAL A 20 -5.03 -0.97 16.98
N ALA A 21 -5.71 -1.23 18.09
CA ALA A 21 -6.87 -2.13 18.14
C ALA A 21 -7.99 -1.65 17.21
N ASP A 22 -8.30 -0.36 17.20
CA ASP A 22 -9.29 0.25 16.31
C ASP A 22 -8.88 0.10 14.85
N ARG A 23 -7.59 0.18 14.52
CA ARG A 23 -7.09 -0.07 13.16
C ARG A 23 -7.31 -1.53 12.76
N PHE A 24 -6.96 -2.49 13.61
CA PHE A 24 -7.19 -3.92 13.33
C PHE A 24 -8.68 -4.23 13.19
N HIS A 25 -9.49 -3.74 14.13
CA HIS A 25 -10.94 -3.92 14.13
C HIS A 25 -11.59 -3.30 12.87
N LYS A 26 -11.24 -2.05 12.55
CA LYS A 26 -11.74 -1.34 11.37
C LYS A 26 -11.39 -2.06 10.06
N LEU A 27 -10.21 -2.70 10.02
CA LEU A 27 -9.73 -3.44 8.85
C LEU A 27 -10.18 -4.91 8.84
N GLU A 28 -10.94 -5.34 9.85
CA GLU A 28 -11.37 -6.73 10.06
C GLU A 28 -10.20 -7.73 10.03
N ILE A 29 -9.01 -7.28 10.39
CA ILE A 29 -7.81 -8.14 10.48
C ILE A 29 -7.95 -8.95 11.77
N ASP A 30 -8.12 -10.26 11.63
CA ASP A 30 -8.03 -11.19 12.75
C ASP A 30 -6.70 -10.92 13.44
N HIS A 31 -6.64 -10.79 14.77
CA HIS A 31 -5.36 -10.66 15.49
C HIS A 31 -4.49 -11.89 15.16
N PRO A 32 -3.52 -11.80 14.25
CA PRO A 32 -2.77 -12.98 13.84
C PRO A 32 -1.75 -13.32 14.93
N ALA A 33 -1.38 -14.60 15.01
CA ALA A 33 -0.13 -14.95 15.68
C ALA A 33 1.01 -14.24 14.91
N GLY A 34 1.81 -13.43 15.60
CA GLY A 34 2.89 -12.66 14.94
C GLY A 34 2.88 -11.14 15.20
N TYR A 35 2.32 -10.65 16.30
CA TYR A 35 2.46 -9.23 16.69
C TYR A 35 2.83 -9.11 18.15
N GLY A 36 3.68 -8.13 18.46
CA GLY A 36 4.10 -7.79 19.80
C GLY A 36 3.76 -6.34 20.12
N VAL A 37 3.12 -6.11 21.27
CA VAL A 37 3.02 -4.78 21.89
C VAL A 37 4.14 -4.68 22.92
N PHE A 38 4.97 -3.65 22.79
CA PHE A 38 5.99 -3.33 23.79
C PHE A 38 5.62 -2.05 24.54
N GLN A 39 5.73 -2.11 25.86
CA GLN A 39 5.50 -0.98 26.77
C GLN A 39 6.70 -0.88 27.74
N PRO A 40 7.51 0.19 27.67
CA PRO A 40 8.49 0.49 28.71
C PRO A 40 7.80 0.86 30.02
N GLU A 41 8.34 0.45 31.18
CA GLU A 41 7.78 0.77 32.49
C GLU A 41 7.93 2.26 32.81
N ASN A 42 8.96 2.93 32.28
CA ASN A 42 9.12 4.38 32.36
C ASN A 42 9.64 4.99 31.05
N PRO A 43 8.80 5.65 30.23
CA PRO A 43 9.23 6.23 28.94
C PRO A 43 10.15 7.45 29.08
N TYR A 44 10.54 7.81 30.31
CA TYR A 44 11.40 8.95 30.66
C TYR A 44 12.56 8.59 31.61
N SER A 45 12.77 7.32 31.99
CA SER A 45 14.00 6.96 32.71
C SER A 45 15.18 6.93 31.74
N ASP A 46 16.27 7.60 32.12
CA ASP A 46 17.60 7.39 31.50
C ASP A 46 18.22 6.05 31.97
N GLU A 47 17.42 5.09 32.44
CA GLU A 47 17.92 3.79 32.89
C GLU A 47 18.12 2.90 31.66
N ASP A 48 19.40 2.60 31.38
CA ASP A 48 19.94 2.01 30.13
C ASP A 48 19.37 0.63 29.73
N GLU A 49 18.53 -0.02 30.55
CA GLU A 49 18.02 -1.38 30.30
C GLU A 49 16.74 -1.44 29.41
N GLU A 50 15.85 -0.44 29.43
CA GLU A 50 14.56 -0.49 28.69
C GLU A 50 14.64 0.06 27.25
N ILE A 51 15.57 0.98 26.98
CA ILE A 51 15.87 1.51 25.62
C ILE A 51 16.55 0.42 24.75
N ASN A 52 17.19 -0.55 25.40
CA ASN A 52 18.01 -1.58 24.78
C ASN A 52 17.20 -2.57 23.92
N TRP A 53 15.90 -2.79 24.19
CA TRP A 53 15.13 -3.82 23.47
C TRP A 53 14.76 -3.41 22.04
N LEU A 54 14.23 -2.20 21.80
CA LEU A 54 13.95 -1.74 20.43
C LEU A 54 15.26 -1.56 19.64
N GLU A 55 16.32 -1.10 20.30
CA GLU A 55 17.68 -1.05 19.74
C GLU A 55 18.17 -2.46 19.34
N THR A 56 17.93 -3.47 20.18
CA THR A 56 18.28 -4.87 19.90
C THR A 56 17.45 -5.46 18.76
N VAL A 57 16.12 -5.29 18.81
CA VAL A 57 15.18 -5.88 17.86
C VAL A 57 15.27 -5.23 16.48
N LEU A 58 15.37 -3.91 16.44
CA LEU A 58 15.54 -3.17 15.19
C LEU A 58 17.02 -3.02 14.80
N LYS A 59 17.98 -3.43 15.64
CA LYS A 59 19.44 -3.31 15.43
C LYS A 59 19.91 -1.86 15.22
N TRP A 60 19.28 -0.90 15.90
CA TRP A 60 19.70 0.50 15.88
C TRP A 60 20.72 0.73 16.99
N GLU A 61 21.81 1.45 16.72
CA GLU A 61 22.83 1.78 17.72
C GLU A 61 22.71 3.25 18.14
N SER A 62 22.96 3.53 19.42
CA SER A 62 22.85 4.87 20.00
C SER A 62 23.83 5.91 19.42
N THR A 63 24.81 5.46 18.65
CA THR A 63 25.92 6.24 18.07
C THR A 63 25.74 6.61 16.60
N ASP A 64 24.72 6.09 15.91
CA ASP A 64 24.52 6.35 14.48
C ASP A 64 24.30 7.84 14.17
N GLU A 65 24.92 8.41 13.14
CA GLU A 65 24.79 9.86 12.84
C GLU A 65 23.36 10.28 12.45
N THR A 66 22.55 9.40 11.84
CA THR A 66 21.11 9.62 11.63
C THR A 66 20.30 9.52 12.93
N PHE A 67 20.83 8.85 13.94
CA PHE A 67 20.29 8.68 15.28
C PHE A 67 20.67 9.85 16.21
N ASN A 68 21.87 10.42 16.06
CA ASN A 68 22.35 11.57 16.83
C ASN A 68 22.04 12.94 16.21
N ALA A 69 22.01 13.09 14.87
CA ALA A 69 21.99 14.42 14.25
C ALA A 69 20.60 15.02 13.97
N ARG A 70 19.48 14.34 14.29
CA ARG A 70 18.12 14.87 14.06
C ARG A 70 17.16 14.78 15.25
N SER A 71 17.69 15.03 16.46
CA SER A 71 16.99 15.35 17.72
C SER A 71 16.76 14.18 18.68
N ASN A 72 16.76 14.52 19.97
CA ASN A 72 16.25 13.83 21.17
C ASN A 72 14.86 13.16 21.05
N LYS A 73 14.43 12.73 19.86
CA LYS A 73 13.12 12.12 19.56
C LYS A 73 13.04 10.64 19.90
N PHE A 74 14.17 9.92 19.93
CA PHE A 74 14.18 8.49 20.23
C PHE A 74 14.14 8.16 21.72
N ARG A 75 14.61 9.06 22.60
CA ARG A 75 14.59 8.85 24.07
C ARG A 75 13.19 8.88 24.70
N ARG A 76 12.11 8.94 23.90
CA ARG A 76 10.74 9.26 24.39
C ARG A 76 9.64 8.62 23.54
N PHE A 77 9.70 7.31 23.31
CA PHE A 77 8.51 6.58 22.83
C PHE A 77 7.76 5.99 24.01
N GLY A 78 6.44 6.15 24.00
CA GLY A 78 5.59 5.58 25.04
C GLY A 78 5.30 4.11 24.81
N ARG A 79 5.14 3.68 23.54
CA ARG A 79 4.76 2.31 23.13
C ARG A 79 5.16 2.03 21.68
N ALA A 80 5.35 0.75 21.38
CA ALA A 80 5.59 0.26 20.02
C ALA A 80 4.77 -1.00 19.71
N PHE A 81 4.35 -1.12 18.46
CA PHE A 81 3.69 -2.29 17.90
C PHE A 81 4.56 -2.88 16.79
N LEU A 82 4.93 -4.15 16.89
CA LEU A 82 5.75 -4.82 15.89
C LEU A 82 4.89 -5.51 14.85
N PHE A 83 5.15 -5.23 13.58
CA PHE A 83 4.76 -6.07 12.46
C PHE A 83 5.82 -7.16 12.30
N LEU A 84 5.47 -8.39 12.64
CA LEU A 84 6.31 -9.55 12.36
C LEU A 84 5.89 -10.17 11.03
N ASN A 85 6.87 -10.71 10.33
CA ASN A 85 6.66 -11.63 9.23
C ASN A 85 6.05 -12.93 9.76
N GLU A 86 5.57 -13.79 8.88
CA GLU A 86 5.04 -15.10 9.26
C GLU A 86 6.09 -16.03 9.92
N ASP A 87 7.38 -15.79 9.72
CA ASP A 87 8.49 -16.49 10.39
C ASP A 87 8.92 -15.83 11.72
N ASP A 88 8.08 -14.95 12.26
CA ASP A 88 8.30 -14.13 13.46
C ASP A 88 9.45 -13.12 13.37
N SER A 89 10.13 -13.00 12.22
CA SER A 89 11.15 -11.96 12.03
C SER A 89 10.51 -10.57 11.91
N VAL A 90 11.18 -9.55 12.45
CA VAL A 90 10.61 -8.19 12.47
C VAL A 90 10.68 -7.54 11.09
N PHE A 91 9.54 -7.08 10.58
CA PHE A 91 9.49 -6.20 9.41
C PHE A 91 9.56 -4.73 9.81
N GLN A 92 8.69 -4.26 10.70
CA GLN A 92 8.64 -2.84 11.05
C GLN A 92 8.00 -2.64 12.42
N ALA A 93 8.38 -1.57 13.12
CA ALA A 93 7.70 -1.11 14.31
C ALA A 93 6.85 0.13 13.99
N LEU A 94 5.58 0.14 14.40
CA LEU A 94 4.78 1.35 14.55
C LEU A 94 4.99 1.89 15.96
N VAL A 95 5.45 3.13 16.08
CA VAL A 95 5.83 3.76 17.35
C VAL A 95 5.00 4.99 17.63
N ASN A 96 4.67 5.21 18.91
CA ASN A 96 4.04 6.44 19.39
C ASN A 96 5.10 7.45 19.86
N TRP A 97 5.19 8.60 19.18
CA TRP A 97 6.08 9.70 19.56
C TRP A 97 5.44 10.50 20.70
N ALA A 98 5.82 10.20 21.95
CA ALA A 98 5.21 10.81 23.14
C ALA A 98 5.37 12.36 23.23
N THR A 99 6.17 12.98 22.35
CA THR A 99 6.54 14.40 22.44
C THR A 99 6.28 15.22 21.17
N ASN A 100 5.65 14.65 20.14
CA ASN A 100 5.40 15.39 18.90
C ASN A 100 3.89 15.51 18.58
N PRO A 101 3.24 16.63 18.96
CA PRO A 101 1.82 16.86 18.72
C PRO A 101 1.44 16.85 17.23
N SER A 102 2.40 17.16 16.33
CA SER A 102 2.16 17.21 14.88
C SER A 102 2.35 15.86 14.17
N LYS A 103 2.94 14.86 14.84
CA LYS A 103 3.14 13.52 14.30
C LYS A 103 3.16 12.52 15.46
N GLN A 104 1.97 12.07 15.86
CA GLN A 104 1.76 11.15 16.97
C GLN A 104 2.35 9.75 16.70
N HIS A 105 2.36 9.28 15.45
CA HIS A 105 2.88 7.95 15.12
C HIS A 105 3.92 7.96 13.98
N GLY A 106 4.80 6.96 13.96
CA GLY A 106 5.74 6.73 12.87
C GLY A 106 6.11 5.27 12.72
N TYR A 107 6.75 4.95 11.62
CA TYR A 107 7.21 3.60 11.33
C TYR A 107 8.75 3.53 11.31
N LEU A 108 9.30 2.47 11.88
CA LEU A 108 10.74 2.21 11.98
C LEU A 108 11.05 0.80 11.45
N ALA A 109 11.91 0.71 10.44
CA ALA A 109 12.40 -0.56 9.92
C ALA A 109 13.66 -1.01 10.69
N PRO A 110 13.94 -2.32 10.79
CA PRO A 110 15.23 -2.79 11.25
C PRO A 110 16.37 -2.24 10.40
N LYS A 111 17.51 -1.96 11.02
CA LYS A 111 18.70 -1.44 10.36
C LYS A 111 19.46 -2.57 9.67
N SER A 112 20.16 -2.22 8.58
CA SER A 112 21.10 -3.10 7.88
C SER A 112 20.51 -4.40 7.30
N ILE A 113 19.18 -4.54 7.26
CA ILE A 113 18.52 -5.66 6.58
C ILE A 113 18.33 -5.40 5.08
N GLY A 114 18.46 -4.14 4.65
CA GLY A 114 18.23 -3.74 3.26
C GLY A 114 16.75 -3.64 2.91
N ASP A 115 16.43 -3.78 1.63
CA ASP A 115 15.06 -3.70 1.10
C ASP A 115 14.36 -5.08 1.17
N VAL A 116 14.15 -5.57 2.38
CA VAL A 116 13.42 -6.83 2.61
C VAL A 116 11.91 -6.55 2.59
N PRO A 117 11.12 -7.25 1.75
CA PRO A 117 9.68 -7.12 1.76
C PRO A 117 9.05 -7.62 3.07
N TYR A 118 7.83 -7.17 3.33
CA TYR A 118 6.98 -7.70 4.38
C TYR A 118 6.26 -8.96 3.91
N PHE A 119 6.42 -10.05 4.65
CA PHE A 119 5.75 -11.32 4.45
C PHE A 119 4.70 -11.51 5.56
N PRO A 120 3.49 -10.93 5.43
CA PRO A 120 2.50 -10.92 6.50
C PRO A 120 2.10 -12.33 6.94
N PRO A 121 1.81 -12.55 8.25
CA PRO A 121 1.22 -13.78 8.73
C PRO A 121 -0.08 -14.13 7.98
N VAL A 122 -0.25 -15.39 7.61
CA VAL A 122 -1.42 -15.87 6.86
C VAL A 122 -2.22 -16.85 7.71
N SER A 123 -3.30 -16.34 8.33
CA SER A 123 -4.20 -17.12 9.19
C SER A 123 -4.95 -18.21 8.42
N ASP A 124 -5.42 -19.24 9.14
CA ASP A 124 -6.27 -20.29 8.56
C ASP A 124 -7.55 -19.74 7.91
N SER A 125 -8.12 -18.67 8.47
CA SER A 125 -9.26 -17.95 7.89
C SER A 125 -8.91 -17.32 6.54
N SER A 126 -7.73 -16.68 6.45
CA SER A 126 -7.20 -16.11 5.21
C SER A 126 -6.94 -17.19 4.16
N ARG A 127 -6.34 -18.33 4.56
CA ARG A 127 -6.09 -19.48 3.67
C ARG A 127 -7.40 -20.07 3.13
N LEU A 128 -8.42 -20.21 3.97
CA LEU A 128 -9.74 -20.67 3.55
C LEU A 128 -10.39 -19.70 2.53
N LYS A 129 -10.27 -18.39 2.77
CA LYS A 129 -10.71 -17.36 1.84
C LYS A 129 -9.95 -17.42 0.52
N MET A 130 -8.63 -17.62 0.53
CA MET A 130 -7.81 -17.80 -0.69
C MET A 130 -8.30 -19.01 -1.51
N ASN A 131 -8.44 -20.16 -0.87
CA ASN A 131 -8.93 -21.39 -1.52
C ASN A 131 -10.28 -21.18 -2.19
N SER A 132 -11.21 -20.52 -1.50
CA SER A 132 -12.56 -20.23 -2.00
C SER A 132 -12.55 -19.20 -3.13
N ARG A 133 -11.80 -18.10 -2.95
CA ARG A 133 -11.72 -16.98 -3.92
C ARG A 133 -11.13 -17.42 -5.25
N PHE A 134 -10.05 -18.19 -5.22
CA PHE A 134 -9.36 -18.61 -6.44
C PHE A 134 -9.82 -19.99 -6.96
N GLN A 135 -10.82 -20.60 -6.32
CA GLN A 135 -11.38 -21.89 -6.71
C GLN A 135 -10.29 -22.95 -6.91
N LEU A 136 -9.35 -23.00 -5.96
CA LEU A 136 -8.19 -23.90 -6.05
C LEU A 136 -8.66 -25.36 -5.96
N ARG A 137 -8.06 -26.21 -6.79
CA ARG A 137 -8.26 -27.65 -6.75
C ARG A 137 -7.54 -28.22 -5.53
N ASP A 138 -7.92 -29.42 -5.09
CA ASP A 138 -7.34 -30.06 -3.90
C ASP A 138 -5.80 -30.15 -3.97
N GLU A 139 -5.24 -30.41 -5.16
CA GLU A 139 -3.79 -30.47 -5.40
C GLU A 139 -3.06 -29.12 -5.34
N ASP A 140 -3.79 -28.02 -5.54
CA ASP A 140 -3.27 -26.64 -5.54
C ASP A 140 -3.68 -25.89 -4.26
N ARG A 141 -4.33 -26.58 -3.32
CA ARG A 141 -4.93 -25.97 -2.14
C ARG A 141 -3.86 -25.36 -1.24
N VAL A 142 -4.13 -24.18 -0.71
CA VAL A 142 -3.33 -23.58 0.35
C VAL A 142 -3.56 -24.38 1.62
N GLU A 143 -2.52 -25.10 2.04
CA GLU A 143 -2.48 -25.96 3.22
C GLU A 143 -2.36 -25.13 4.51
N TYR A 144 -2.67 -25.75 5.65
CA TYR A 144 -2.58 -25.15 6.98
C TYR A 144 -1.26 -25.53 7.67
N GLY A 145 -0.82 -24.74 8.64
CA GLY A 145 0.27 -25.07 9.56
C GLY A 145 1.69 -24.71 9.10
N ASP A 146 2.02 -24.87 7.82
CA ASP A 146 3.33 -24.47 7.29
C ASP A 146 3.39 -22.97 6.98
N ASN A 147 4.59 -22.38 7.03
CA ASN A 147 4.82 -20.99 6.60
C ASN A 147 4.35 -20.82 5.15
N PHE A 148 3.37 -19.94 4.92
CA PHE A 148 2.74 -19.75 3.62
C PHE A 148 3.76 -19.28 2.58
N TRP A 149 4.65 -18.35 2.97
CA TRP A 149 5.59 -17.72 2.06
C TRP A 149 6.70 -18.67 1.60
N ASP A 150 7.13 -19.61 2.44
CA ASP A 150 8.10 -20.66 2.05
C ASP A 150 7.52 -21.59 0.97
N ARG A 151 6.20 -21.85 1.04
CA ARG A 151 5.48 -22.74 0.11
C ARG A 151 4.84 -21.98 -1.06
N PHE A 152 4.88 -20.64 -1.08
CA PHE A 152 4.18 -19.82 -2.08
C PHE A 152 4.55 -20.13 -3.53
N GLU A 153 5.78 -20.61 -3.71
CA GLU A 153 6.32 -21.09 -4.96
C GLU A 153 5.55 -22.26 -5.59
N GLU A 154 4.87 -23.07 -4.77
CA GLU A 154 4.05 -24.22 -5.16
C GLU A 154 2.64 -23.78 -5.57
N TYR A 155 2.14 -22.68 -5.01
CA TYR A 155 0.83 -22.10 -5.34
C TYR A 155 0.89 -21.26 -6.63
N ALA A 156 1.31 -21.87 -7.74
CA ALA A 156 1.59 -21.16 -9.00
C ALA A 156 0.38 -20.43 -9.61
N SER A 157 -0.84 -20.89 -9.32
CA SER A 157 -2.11 -20.31 -9.78
C SER A 157 -2.50 -19.04 -9.03
N LEU A 158 -1.97 -18.82 -7.82
CA LEU A 158 -2.29 -17.64 -7.03
C LEU A 158 -1.68 -16.37 -7.63
N PRO A 159 -2.42 -15.25 -7.69
CA PRO A 159 -1.80 -13.96 -7.96
C PRO A 159 -0.96 -13.52 -6.74
N LEU A 160 -0.06 -12.57 -6.97
CA LEU A 160 0.64 -11.86 -5.92
C LEU A 160 0.35 -10.36 -6.04
N VAL A 161 -0.09 -9.73 -4.94
CA VAL A 161 -0.23 -8.27 -4.87
C VAL A 161 1.02 -7.67 -4.22
N LEU A 162 1.60 -6.65 -4.86
CA LEU A 162 2.66 -5.83 -4.31
C LEU A 162 2.08 -4.48 -3.88
N THR A 163 2.25 -4.13 -2.61
CA THR A 163 1.73 -2.87 -2.02
C THR A 163 2.80 -2.19 -1.16
N GLU A 164 2.41 -1.12 -0.45
CA GLU A 164 3.27 -0.36 0.48
C GLU A 164 2.60 -0.18 1.85
N GLY A 165 3.25 -0.66 2.89
CA GLY A 165 2.80 -0.58 4.28
C GLY A 165 2.18 -1.88 4.79
N ALA A 166 2.47 -2.19 6.06
CA ALA A 166 2.10 -3.47 6.66
C ALA A 166 0.58 -3.69 6.73
N PHE A 167 -0.20 -2.68 7.16
CA PHE A 167 -1.67 -2.78 7.21
C PHE A 167 -2.30 -3.07 5.84
N LYS A 168 -1.73 -2.55 4.74
CA LYS A 168 -2.24 -2.81 3.39
C LYS A 168 -2.09 -4.26 2.99
N ALA A 169 -0.89 -4.81 3.21
CA ALA A 169 -0.63 -6.22 2.94
C ALA A 169 -1.50 -7.12 3.81
N LEU A 170 -1.66 -6.79 5.10
CA LEU A 170 -2.51 -7.57 6.02
C LEU A 170 -3.98 -7.54 5.63
N THR A 171 -4.49 -6.37 5.29
CA THR A 171 -5.90 -6.23 4.86
C THR A 171 -6.15 -7.06 3.61
N LEU A 172 -5.24 -7.05 2.64
CA LEU A 172 -5.34 -7.88 1.44
C LEU A 172 -5.31 -9.39 1.76
N VAL A 173 -4.36 -9.82 2.60
CA VAL A 173 -4.27 -11.23 3.03
C VAL A 173 -5.55 -11.66 3.74
N GLN A 174 -6.10 -10.82 4.61
CA GLN A 174 -7.36 -11.05 5.31
C GLN A 174 -8.56 -11.12 4.36
N GLN A 175 -8.51 -10.43 3.22
CA GLN A 175 -9.46 -10.59 2.12
C GLN A 175 -9.17 -11.83 1.24
N GLY A 176 -8.27 -12.72 1.64
CA GLY A 176 -7.91 -13.91 0.89
C GLY A 176 -7.12 -13.59 -0.38
N VAL A 177 -6.34 -12.52 -0.37
CA VAL A 177 -5.49 -12.09 -1.50
C VAL A 177 -4.02 -12.10 -1.05
N PRO A 178 -3.16 -12.97 -1.63
CA PRO A 178 -1.74 -12.99 -1.26
C PRO A 178 -1.08 -11.65 -1.56
N ALA A 179 -0.53 -11.00 -0.53
CA ALA A 179 0.06 -9.68 -0.65
C ALA A 179 1.36 -9.53 0.13
N ILE A 180 2.32 -8.85 -0.48
CA ILE A 180 3.61 -8.49 0.09
C ILE A 180 3.71 -6.96 0.08
N SER A 181 4.22 -6.37 1.17
CA SER A 181 4.48 -4.93 1.23
C SER A 181 5.96 -4.64 1.00
N LEU A 182 6.25 -3.65 0.17
CA LEU A 182 7.59 -3.07 0.01
C LEU A 182 7.71 -1.83 0.93
N TYR A 183 8.93 -1.48 1.36
CA TYR A 183 9.17 -0.19 2.02
C TYR A 183 8.91 1.02 1.10
N GLY A 184 8.94 0.77 -0.21
CA GLY A 184 8.59 1.70 -1.27
C GLY A 184 8.72 1.03 -2.64
N CYS A 185 8.07 1.56 -3.65
CA CYS A 185 8.01 0.92 -4.97
C CYS A 185 9.38 0.66 -5.61
N SER A 186 10.36 1.54 -5.36
CA SER A 186 11.73 1.36 -5.85
C SER A 186 12.50 0.25 -5.14
N CYS A 187 12.04 -0.21 -3.98
CA CYS A 187 12.71 -1.24 -3.18
C CYS A 187 12.57 -2.64 -3.80
N GLY A 188 11.62 -2.85 -4.72
CA GLY A 188 11.46 -4.13 -5.42
C GLY A 188 12.39 -4.35 -6.61
N VAL A 189 13.16 -3.33 -7.01
CA VAL A 189 14.02 -3.38 -8.20
C VAL A 189 15.47 -3.03 -7.90
N GLU A 190 16.37 -3.63 -8.66
CA GLU A 190 17.77 -3.26 -8.77
C GLU A 190 18.09 -2.77 -10.18
N LYS A 191 19.14 -1.98 -10.31
CA LYS A 191 19.58 -1.43 -11.60
C LYS A 191 20.96 -1.97 -11.95
N THR A 192 21.13 -2.34 -13.21
CA THR A 192 22.44 -2.73 -13.76
C THR A 192 22.76 -1.81 -14.93
N VAL A 193 24.01 -1.37 -15.02
CA VAL A 193 24.49 -0.63 -16.19
C VAL A 193 24.86 -1.67 -17.23
N VAL A 194 24.19 -1.61 -18.38
CA VAL A 194 24.49 -2.45 -19.53
C VAL A 194 25.15 -1.62 -20.63
N GLU A 195 26.05 -2.23 -21.38
CA GLU A 195 26.68 -1.58 -22.53
C GLU A 195 26.35 -2.38 -23.79
N THR A 196 25.75 -1.71 -24.76
CA THR A 196 25.39 -2.32 -26.06
C THR A 196 25.83 -1.36 -27.16
N ASP A 197 26.64 -1.85 -28.10
CA ASP A 197 27.20 -1.07 -29.21
C ASP A 197 27.88 0.24 -28.78
N GLY A 198 28.64 0.21 -27.67
CA GLY A 198 29.34 1.38 -27.13
C GLY A 198 28.43 2.44 -26.49
N LYS A 199 27.13 2.14 -26.30
CA LYS A 199 26.17 2.99 -25.59
C LYS A 199 25.83 2.38 -24.23
N LYS A 200 25.95 3.19 -23.17
CA LYS A 200 25.52 2.82 -21.82
C LYS A 200 24.00 2.92 -21.70
N GLY A 201 23.36 1.80 -21.39
CA GLY A 201 21.96 1.67 -21.00
C GLY A 201 21.80 1.36 -19.51
N THR A 202 20.55 1.31 -19.05
CA THR A 202 20.21 0.85 -17.70
C THR A 202 19.11 -0.17 -17.80
N GLU A 203 19.36 -1.36 -17.27
CA GLU A 203 18.35 -2.40 -17.10
C GLU A 203 17.89 -2.45 -15.65
N TYR A 204 16.61 -2.81 -15.47
CA TYR A 204 15.99 -3.00 -14.18
C TYR A 204 15.62 -4.47 -14.02
N HIS A 205 16.03 -5.05 -12.90
CA HIS A 205 15.73 -6.43 -12.54
C HIS A 205 15.04 -6.47 -11.18
N LEU A 206 14.29 -7.55 -10.91
CA LEU A 206 13.72 -7.77 -9.59
C LEU A 206 14.84 -8.09 -8.61
N LYS A 207 14.76 -7.54 -7.40
CA LYS A 207 15.65 -7.99 -6.32
C LYS A 207 15.40 -9.46 -6.01
N GLU A 208 16.45 -10.16 -5.61
CA GLU A 208 16.37 -11.60 -5.32
C GLU A 208 15.31 -11.94 -4.25
N THR A 209 15.17 -11.08 -3.24
CA THR A 209 14.15 -11.20 -2.18
C THR A 209 12.71 -11.23 -2.70
N LEU A 210 12.46 -10.56 -3.84
CA LEU A 210 11.16 -10.52 -4.49
C LEU A 210 11.05 -11.56 -5.62
N LYS A 211 12.15 -11.82 -6.32
CA LYS A 211 12.24 -12.68 -7.50
C LYS A 211 11.72 -14.10 -7.25
N LYS A 212 11.98 -14.67 -6.06
CA LYS A 212 11.50 -16.02 -5.68
C LYS A 212 9.97 -16.16 -5.73
N PHE A 213 9.24 -15.07 -5.48
CA PHE A 213 7.77 -15.05 -5.52
C PHE A 213 7.20 -14.70 -6.91
N CYS A 214 8.04 -14.24 -7.83
CA CYS A 214 7.65 -13.72 -9.14
C CYS A 214 7.99 -14.72 -10.27
N LYS A 215 7.42 -15.93 -10.23
CA LYS A 215 7.68 -16.96 -11.26
C LYS A 215 7.12 -16.59 -12.64
N PRO A 216 7.73 -17.10 -13.73
CA PRO A 216 7.19 -16.96 -15.08
C PRO A 216 5.71 -17.34 -15.15
N GLY A 217 4.91 -16.52 -15.82
CA GLY A 217 3.47 -16.71 -16.00
C GLY A 217 2.59 -16.25 -14.83
N ARG A 218 3.15 -16.00 -13.64
CA ARG A 218 2.36 -15.56 -12.46
C ARG A 218 1.79 -14.15 -12.68
N ARG A 219 0.53 -13.95 -12.30
CA ARG A 219 -0.10 -12.63 -12.22
C ARG A 219 0.48 -11.87 -11.03
N VAL A 220 1.12 -10.72 -11.28
CA VAL A 220 1.63 -9.84 -10.22
C VAL A 220 0.94 -8.50 -10.31
N ILE A 221 0.12 -8.16 -9.33
CA ILE A 221 -0.69 -6.94 -9.29
C ILE A 221 0.05 -5.90 -8.46
N ILE A 222 0.26 -4.71 -9.02
CA ILE A 222 0.86 -3.57 -8.31
C ILE A 222 -0.26 -2.68 -7.78
N ALA A 223 -0.36 -2.56 -6.46
CA ALA A 223 -1.41 -1.83 -5.72
C ALA A 223 -0.78 -0.83 -4.74
N LEU A 224 -0.31 0.30 -5.27
CA LEU A 224 0.38 1.36 -4.52
C LEU A 224 -0.58 2.48 -4.14
N ASP A 225 -0.20 3.30 -3.15
CA ASP A 225 -1.00 4.45 -2.71
C ASP A 225 -1.38 5.39 -3.86
N ASN A 226 -2.63 5.85 -3.84
CA ASN A 226 -3.12 6.91 -4.71
C ASN A 226 -2.72 8.27 -4.11
N ASP A 227 -1.47 8.69 -4.33
CA ASP A 227 -0.96 9.96 -3.85
C ASP A 227 -1.55 11.15 -4.62
N ALA A 228 -2.11 12.15 -3.92
CA ALA A 228 -2.73 13.32 -4.54
C ALA A 228 -1.74 14.36 -5.12
N LYS A 229 -0.46 14.37 -4.69
CA LYS A 229 0.51 15.42 -5.06
C LYS A 229 1.16 15.15 -6.43
N PRO A 230 1.13 16.10 -7.39
CA PRO A 230 1.65 15.89 -8.75
C PRO A 230 3.12 15.43 -8.83
N ASP A 231 4.02 16.06 -8.06
CA ASP A 231 5.44 15.70 -8.05
C ASP A 231 5.70 14.29 -7.49
N THR A 232 4.88 13.89 -6.51
CA THR A 232 4.90 12.54 -5.95
C THR A 232 4.35 11.53 -6.97
N LYS A 233 3.22 11.85 -7.63
CA LYS A 233 2.64 11.01 -8.69
C LYS A 233 3.64 10.67 -9.79
N ARG A 234 4.42 11.65 -10.25
CA ARG A 234 5.43 11.40 -11.31
C ARG A 234 6.53 10.45 -10.84
N LYS A 235 7.04 10.63 -9.61
CA LYS A 235 8.08 9.75 -9.05
C LYS A 235 7.56 8.33 -8.84
N VAL A 236 6.36 8.19 -8.30
CA VAL A 236 5.68 6.90 -8.10
C VAL A 236 5.43 6.22 -9.45
N ALA A 237 4.91 6.94 -10.46
CA ALA A 237 4.70 6.39 -11.80
C ALA A 237 6.01 5.89 -12.44
N ILE A 238 7.12 6.62 -12.27
CA ILE A 238 8.44 6.18 -12.75
C ILE A 238 8.91 4.93 -12.00
N ALA A 239 8.76 4.87 -10.68
CA ALA A 239 9.13 3.69 -9.90
C ALA A 239 8.28 2.47 -10.28
N GLN A 240 6.97 2.67 -10.43
CA GLN A 240 6.01 1.66 -10.85
C GLN A 240 6.33 1.12 -12.24
N SER A 241 6.70 2.01 -13.18
CA SER A 241 7.16 1.62 -14.52
C SER A 241 8.36 0.69 -14.49
N LYS A 242 9.35 1.00 -13.63
CA LYS A 242 10.56 0.19 -13.47
C LYS A 242 10.22 -1.19 -12.89
N LEU A 243 9.41 -1.23 -11.85
CA LEU A 243 8.93 -2.49 -11.24
C LEU A 243 8.15 -3.32 -12.26
N PHE A 244 7.22 -2.70 -12.97
CA PHE A 244 6.43 -3.35 -14.00
C PHE A 244 7.31 -3.94 -15.12
N SER A 245 8.32 -3.20 -15.56
CA SER A 245 9.28 -3.65 -16.58
C SER A 245 10.15 -4.81 -16.06
N ALA A 246 10.64 -4.73 -14.83
CA ALA A 246 11.39 -5.81 -14.19
C ALA A 246 10.54 -7.10 -14.04
N LEU A 247 9.26 -6.97 -13.70
CA LEU A 247 8.31 -8.10 -13.65
C LEU A 247 8.12 -8.72 -15.04
N LYS A 248 7.93 -7.90 -16.09
CA LYS A 248 7.84 -8.39 -17.48
C LYS A 248 9.12 -9.12 -17.90
N ASN A 249 10.29 -8.57 -17.59
CA ASN A 249 11.58 -9.18 -17.90
C ASN A 249 11.78 -10.52 -17.16
N ASN A 250 11.17 -10.68 -15.99
CA ASN A 250 11.11 -11.96 -15.27
C ASN A 250 9.97 -12.89 -15.74
N ASN A 251 9.40 -12.63 -16.92
CA ASN A 251 8.30 -13.37 -17.54
C ASN A 251 7.01 -13.45 -16.71
N CYS A 252 6.80 -12.54 -15.74
CA CYS A 252 5.52 -12.42 -15.04
C CYS A 252 4.46 -11.80 -15.95
N LYS A 253 3.20 -11.84 -15.49
CA LYS A 253 2.07 -11.10 -16.07
C LYS A 253 1.74 -9.93 -15.14
N PRO A 254 2.48 -8.80 -15.17
CA PRO A 254 2.17 -7.70 -14.28
C PRO A 254 0.87 -6.98 -14.69
N SER A 255 0.20 -6.38 -13.72
CA SER A 255 -0.93 -5.46 -13.90
C SER A 255 -0.91 -4.39 -12.82
N ILE A 256 -1.60 -3.28 -13.05
CA ILE A 256 -1.75 -2.20 -12.09
C ILE A 256 -3.20 -2.22 -11.60
N MET A 257 -3.38 -2.28 -10.29
CA MET A 257 -4.68 -2.04 -9.68
C MET A 257 -4.78 -0.56 -9.31
N SER A 258 -5.78 0.12 -9.85
CA SER A 258 -6.05 1.52 -9.57
C SER A 258 -7.49 1.67 -9.08
N TRP A 259 -7.72 2.65 -8.20
CA TRP A 259 -9.02 2.89 -7.58
C TRP A 259 -9.29 4.38 -7.47
N SER A 260 -10.47 4.74 -6.94
CA SER A 260 -10.91 6.14 -6.90
C SER A 260 -9.93 7.03 -6.14
N ALA A 261 -9.78 8.29 -6.60
CA ALA A 261 -9.03 9.31 -5.87
C ALA A 261 -9.57 9.61 -4.46
N ASP A 262 -10.74 9.09 -4.12
CA ASP A 262 -11.39 9.22 -2.81
C ASP A 262 -10.71 8.37 -1.73
N PHE A 263 -9.91 7.36 -2.11
CA PHE A 263 -9.21 6.47 -1.18
C PHE A 263 -7.71 6.55 -1.40
N LYS A 264 -6.94 6.75 -0.32
CA LYS A 264 -5.49 6.86 -0.41
C LYS A 264 -4.86 5.48 -0.57
N GLY A 265 -5.10 4.57 0.37
CA GLY A 265 -4.56 3.21 0.35
C GLY A 265 -5.61 2.16 -0.04
N VAL A 266 -5.14 0.94 -0.35
CA VAL A 266 -6.02 -0.21 -0.58
C VAL A 266 -6.76 -0.63 0.70
N ASP A 267 -6.15 -0.42 1.86
CA ASP A 267 -6.76 -0.57 3.18
C ASP A 267 -7.93 0.41 3.37
N ASP A 268 -7.74 1.68 3.02
CA ASP A 268 -8.83 2.67 3.04
C ASP A 268 -9.96 2.30 2.07
N LEU A 269 -9.61 1.79 0.88
CA LEU A 269 -10.57 1.34 -0.13
C LEU A 269 -11.42 0.15 0.36
N ILE A 270 -10.78 -0.89 0.90
CA ILE A 270 -11.48 -2.08 1.38
C ILE A 270 -12.49 -1.72 2.48
N VAL A 271 -12.10 -0.84 3.41
CA VAL A 271 -13.00 -0.40 4.49
C VAL A 271 -14.10 0.53 3.99
N GLY A 272 -13.75 1.47 3.12
CA GLY A 272 -14.69 2.48 2.66
C GLY A 272 -15.66 1.98 1.59
N ASN A 273 -15.23 1.04 0.75
CA ASN A 273 -16.02 0.51 -0.36
C ASN A 273 -15.47 -0.85 -0.85
N LEU A 274 -15.82 -1.93 -0.15
CA LEU A 274 -15.41 -3.30 -0.51
C LEU A 274 -15.84 -3.71 -1.93
N GLN A 275 -17.03 -3.32 -2.38
CA GLN A 275 -17.48 -3.62 -3.74
C GLN A 275 -16.56 -2.99 -4.78
N HIS A 276 -16.16 -1.74 -4.59
CA HIS A 276 -15.22 -1.07 -5.48
C HIS A 276 -13.85 -1.77 -5.46
N PHE A 277 -13.38 -2.24 -4.30
CA PHE A 277 -12.19 -3.09 -4.22
C PHE A 277 -12.33 -4.36 -5.07
N GLU A 278 -13.40 -5.14 -4.92
CA GLU A 278 -13.59 -6.38 -5.67
C GLU A 278 -13.62 -6.14 -7.19
N GLU A 279 -14.30 -5.07 -7.63
CA GLU A 279 -14.30 -4.66 -9.03
C GLU A 279 -12.89 -4.35 -9.52
N ARG A 280 -12.11 -3.53 -8.78
CA ARG A 280 -10.74 -3.17 -9.16
C ARG A 280 -9.80 -4.37 -9.13
N PHE A 281 -10.01 -5.30 -8.20
CA PHE A 281 -9.20 -6.49 -8.08
C PHE A 281 -9.45 -7.47 -9.24
N GLU A 282 -10.71 -7.75 -9.59
CA GLU A 282 -11.08 -8.58 -10.76
C GLU A 282 -10.49 -7.99 -12.05
N ASP A 283 -10.62 -6.67 -12.20
CA ASP A 283 -10.05 -5.89 -13.29
C ASP A 283 -8.52 -6.03 -13.40
N ALA A 284 -7.82 -6.02 -12.27
CA ALA A 284 -6.37 -6.20 -12.21
C ALA A 284 -5.95 -7.66 -12.39
N LEU A 285 -6.81 -8.62 -12.02
CA LEU A 285 -6.60 -10.05 -12.23
C LEU A 285 -6.71 -10.41 -13.71
N TYR A 286 -7.68 -9.80 -14.41
CA TYR A 286 -7.98 -10.03 -15.82
C TYR A 286 -7.99 -8.74 -16.68
N PRO A 287 -6.86 -7.99 -16.75
CA PRO A 287 -6.79 -6.71 -17.45
C PRO A 287 -7.13 -6.82 -18.95
N GLN A 288 -6.93 -7.99 -19.55
CA GLN A 288 -7.28 -8.26 -20.94
C GLN A 288 -8.79 -8.22 -21.23
N LYS A 289 -9.66 -8.26 -20.21
CA LYS A 289 -11.11 -8.15 -20.37
C LYS A 289 -11.57 -6.68 -20.49
N LYS A 290 -10.71 -5.70 -20.19
CA LYS A 290 -11.09 -4.28 -20.19
C LYS A 290 -11.25 -3.75 -21.61
N SER A 291 -12.41 -3.15 -21.88
CA SER A 291 -12.62 -2.36 -23.09
C SER A 291 -11.96 -0.98 -22.97
N THR A 292 -11.71 -0.32 -24.10
CA THR A 292 -11.20 1.06 -24.16
C THR A 292 -12.01 2.03 -23.31
N ILE A 293 -13.34 1.94 -23.34
CA ILE A 293 -14.24 2.82 -22.56
C ILE A 293 -14.09 2.57 -21.05
N MET A 294 -13.96 1.31 -20.63
CA MET A 294 -13.75 0.96 -19.22
C MET A 294 -12.42 1.51 -18.71
N THR A 295 -11.38 1.37 -19.51
CA THR A 295 -10.05 1.94 -19.25
C THR A 295 -10.11 3.47 -19.12
N MET A 296 -10.81 4.15 -20.03
CA MET A 296 -11.00 5.61 -19.96
C MET A 296 -11.69 6.03 -18.66
N ARG A 297 -12.77 5.32 -18.29
CA ARG A 297 -13.53 5.59 -17.08
C ARG A 297 -12.69 5.39 -15.82
N GLU A 298 -11.88 4.33 -15.78
CA GLU A 298 -10.98 4.05 -14.67
C GLU A 298 -9.92 5.14 -14.50
N LEU A 299 -9.37 5.67 -15.59
CA LEU A 299 -8.41 6.77 -15.53
C LEU A 299 -9.03 8.04 -14.93
N ILE A 300 -10.26 8.36 -15.31
CA ILE A 300 -10.99 9.51 -14.75
C ILE A 300 -11.24 9.30 -13.25
N LEU A 301 -11.76 8.12 -12.89
CA LEU A 301 -12.03 7.75 -11.50
C LEU A 301 -10.76 7.80 -10.64
N THR A 302 -9.64 7.29 -11.16
CA THR A 302 -8.37 7.22 -10.44
C THR A 302 -7.75 8.59 -10.20
N ASN A 303 -7.86 9.50 -11.17
CA ASN A 303 -7.25 10.82 -11.07
C ASN A 303 -8.11 11.85 -10.35
N TYR A 304 -9.43 11.71 -10.47
CA TYR A 304 -10.37 12.75 -10.06
C TYR A 304 -11.43 12.27 -9.08
N GLY A 305 -11.79 10.98 -9.06
CA GLY A 305 -12.76 10.44 -8.11
C GLY A 305 -14.08 11.23 -8.11
N SER A 306 -14.57 11.59 -6.93
CA SER A 306 -15.80 12.39 -6.76
C SER A 306 -15.64 13.88 -7.10
N ARG A 307 -14.44 14.34 -7.48
CA ARG A 307 -14.13 15.75 -7.73
C ARG A 307 -14.64 16.26 -9.07
N ILE A 308 -14.85 15.35 -10.04
CA ILE A 308 -15.54 15.67 -11.29
C ILE A 308 -17.03 15.39 -11.12
N LYS A 309 -17.84 16.45 -11.28
CA LYS A 309 -19.30 16.40 -11.17
C LYS A 309 -19.95 17.23 -12.28
N TYR A 310 -21.23 16.96 -12.54
CA TYR A 310 -22.05 17.80 -13.41
C TYR A 310 -22.96 18.69 -12.59
N ASN A 311 -22.84 20.00 -12.77
CA ASN A 311 -23.68 20.97 -12.08
C ASN A 311 -25.00 21.14 -12.86
N LEU A 312 -26.11 20.69 -12.25
CA LEU A 312 -27.44 20.74 -12.85
C LEU A 312 -27.95 22.18 -13.09
N MET A 313 -27.48 23.15 -12.29
CA MET A 313 -27.87 24.55 -12.43
C MET A 313 -27.13 25.23 -13.58
N THR A 314 -25.80 25.05 -13.67
CA THR A 314 -24.98 25.70 -14.71
C THR A 314 -24.92 24.89 -16.00
N GLN A 315 -25.36 23.63 -15.98
CA GLN A 315 -25.24 22.65 -17.06
C GLN A 315 -23.79 22.47 -17.53
N LYS A 316 -22.84 22.49 -16.59
CA LYS A 316 -21.41 22.35 -16.86
C LYS A 316 -20.77 21.24 -16.04
N THR A 317 -19.76 20.62 -16.64
CA THR A 317 -18.80 19.78 -15.94
C THR A 317 -17.86 20.66 -15.11
N GLU A 318 -17.68 20.29 -13.86
CA GLU A 318 -16.85 20.99 -12.88
C GLU A 318 -15.83 20.04 -12.26
N LEU A 319 -14.66 20.58 -11.92
CA LEU A 319 -13.62 19.95 -11.10
C LEU A 319 -13.46 20.77 -9.83
N ASP A 320 -13.68 20.16 -8.67
CA ASP A 320 -13.62 20.83 -7.36
C ASP A 320 -14.54 22.07 -7.28
N GLY A 321 -15.73 22.00 -7.92
CA GLY A 321 -16.70 23.10 -7.99
C GLY A 321 -16.32 24.23 -8.96
N VAL A 322 -15.22 24.09 -9.71
CA VAL A 322 -14.81 25.06 -10.73
C VAL A 322 -15.06 24.48 -12.12
N LYS A 323 -15.63 25.29 -13.02
CA LYS A 323 -15.88 24.89 -14.42
C LYS A 323 -14.60 24.31 -15.06
N LEU A 324 -14.70 23.07 -15.52
CA LEU A 324 -13.59 22.37 -16.16
C LEU A 324 -13.44 22.82 -17.62
N SER A 325 -12.25 23.31 -17.99
CA SER A 325 -11.93 23.63 -19.39
C SER A 325 -11.45 22.39 -20.12
N LEU A 326 -12.17 22.00 -21.18
CA LEU A 326 -11.90 20.79 -21.98
C LEU A 326 -11.19 21.10 -23.31
N ASN A 327 -10.59 22.29 -23.45
CA ASN A 327 -9.92 22.71 -24.69
C ASN A 327 -8.63 21.93 -24.97
N ASN A 328 -8.01 21.35 -23.94
CA ASN A 328 -6.83 20.48 -24.09
C ASN A 328 -6.99 19.26 -23.16
N PRO A 329 -7.87 18.31 -23.49
CA PRO A 329 -8.23 17.23 -22.59
C PRO A 329 -7.05 16.27 -22.31
N LYS A 330 -6.05 16.24 -23.20
CA LYS A 330 -4.84 15.43 -23.02
C LYS A 330 -3.99 15.87 -21.83
N THR A 331 -4.03 17.13 -21.41
CA THR A 331 -3.31 17.57 -20.20
C THR A 331 -3.98 17.10 -18.92
N LEU A 332 -5.30 16.89 -18.93
CA LEU A 332 -6.05 16.24 -17.86
C LEU A 332 -5.81 14.72 -17.86
N TRP A 333 -5.55 14.15 -19.04
CA TRP A 333 -5.29 12.72 -19.25
C TRP A 333 -3.89 12.23 -18.84
N ASN A 334 -3.05 13.09 -18.22
CA ASN A 334 -1.63 12.81 -17.96
C ASN A 334 -1.37 11.89 -16.76
N CYS A 335 -1.96 10.69 -16.71
CA CYS A 335 -1.57 9.66 -15.72
C CYS A 335 -1.66 8.23 -16.26
N THR A 336 -0.69 7.42 -15.82
CA THR A 336 -0.36 6.02 -16.15
C THR A 336 0.17 5.76 -17.57
N LEU A 337 1.44 5.34 -17.60
CA LEU A 337 2.36 5.20 -18.74
C LEU A 337 1.91 4.28 -19.88
N GLU A 338 0.84 3.50 -19.72
CA GLU A 338 0.44 2.51 -20.73
C GLU A 338 -0.53 3.06 -21.79
N LEU A 339 -1.27 4.14 -21.54
CA LEU A 339 -2.48 4.44 -22.32
C LEU A 339 -2.65 5.90 -22.78
N ALA A 340 -1.74 6.79 -22.37
CA ALA A 340 -1.85 8.22 -22.69
C ALA A 340 -1.69 8.56 -24.19
N GLY A 341 -1.24 7.61 -25.01
CA GLY A 341 -1.00 7.80 -26.44
C GLY A 341 -2.11 7.32 -27.37
N GLU A 342 -3.08 6.53 -26.89
CA GLU A 342 -3.99 5.77 -27.76
C GLU A 342 -5.33 6.46 -28.02
N PHE A 343 -5.69 7.47 -27.23
CA PHE A 343 -7.03 8.05 -27.27
C PHE A 343 -7.08 9.41 -27.96
N ASN A 344 -8.09 9.59 -28.79
CA ASN A 344 -8.35 10.87 -29.43
C ASN A 344 -9.00 11.84 -28.41
N SER A 345 -8.90 13.14 -28.69
CA SER A 345 -9.38 14.17 -27.75
C SER A 345 -10.90 14.15 -27.55
N SER A 346 -11.69 13.75 -28.57
CA SER A 346 -13.15 13.68 -28.45
C SER A 346 -13.58 12.56 -27.51
N ASP A 347 -12.98 11.37 -27.61
CA ASP A 347 -13.32 10.24 -26.74
C ASP A 347 -13.02 10.58 -25.27
N ILE A 348 -11.92 11.29 -25.01
CA ILE A 348 -11.57 11.76 -23.67
C ILE A 348 -12.64 12.73 -23.13
N VAL A 349 -13.09 13.67 -23.96
CA VAL A 349 -14.14 14.63 -23.58
C VAL A 349 -15.45 13.92 -23.29
N ASP A 350 -15.86 12.98 -24.15
CA ASP A 350 -17.09 12.21 -23.98
C ASP A 350 -17.04 11.36 -22.71
N ALA A 351 -15.90 10.72 -22.43
CA ALA A 351 -15.70 9.96 -21.20
C ALA A 351 -15.80 10.84 -19.95
N ILE A 352 -15.17 12.02 -19.95
CA ILE A 352 -15.24 12.98 -18.83
C ILE A 352 -16.65 13.48 -18.61
N CYS A 353 -17.34 13.89 -19.68
CA CYS A 353 -18.71 14.40 -19.61
C CYS A 353 -19.70 13.32 -19.17
N GLY A 354 -19.59 12.10 -19.72
CA GLY A 354 -20.40 10.96 -19.30
C GLY A 354 -20.22 10.63 -17.82
N TYR A 355 -18.96 10.57 -17.36
CA TYR A 355 -18.64 10.34 -15.95
C TYR A 355 -19.21 11.43 -15.03
N ALA A 356 -19.12 12.69 -15.44
CA ALA A 356 -19.66 13.83 -14.69
C ALA A 356 -21.18 13.79 -14.58
N LEU A 357 -21.88 13.44 -15.68
CA LEU A 357 -23.34 13.36 -15.73
C LEU A 357 -23.90 12.31 -14.76
N GLU A 358 -23.24 11.16 -14.64
CA GLU A 358 -23.59 10.13 -13.63
C GLU A 358 -23.46 10.65 -12.19
N ARG A 359 -22.69 11.73 -11.97
CA ARG A 359 -22.45 12.38 -10.67
C ARG A 359 -23.01 13.80 -10.65
N SER A 360 -24.20 13.95 -11.20
CA SER A 360 -24.89 15.23 -11.23
C SER A 360 -25.27 15.69 -9.82
N TYR A 361 -25.15 16.99 -9.58
CA TYR A 361 -25.53 17.60 -8.31
C TYR A 361 -26.25 18.92 -8.51
N HIS A 362 -27.06 19.33 -7.53
CA HIS A 362 -27.74 20.62 -7.51
C HIS A 362 -27.17 21.49 -6.38
N PRO A 363 -26.49 22.61 -6.67
CA PRO A 363 -25.72 23.39 -5.69
C PRO A 363 -26.49 23.95 -4.48
N VAL A 364 -27.83 23.93 -4.53
CA VAL A 364 -28.73 24.49 -3.50
C VAL A 364 -29.51 23.39 -2.76
N GLN A 365 -29.33 22.12 -3.13
CA GLN A 365 -30.08 20.98 -2.56
C GLN A 365 -29.18 19.96 -1.87
N GLU A 366 -27.86 20.05 -2.00
CA GLU A 366 -26.87 19.20 -1.31
C GLU A 366 -26.44 19.79 0.04
#